data_AF-A0A918E2Z3-F1
#
_entry.id   AF-A0A918E2Z3-F1
#
_cell.length_a   1.000
_cell.length_b   1.000
_cell.length_c   1.000
_cell.angle_alpha   90.00
_cell.angle_beta   90.00
_cell.angle_gamma   90.00
#
_symmetry.space_group_name_H-M   'P 1'
#
loop_
_entity.id
_entity.type
_entity.pdbx_description
1 polymer ?
#
loop_
_entity_poly.entity_id
_entity_poly.type
_entity_poly.pdbx_seq_one_letter_code
_entity_poly.pdbx_strand_id
1 'polypeptide(L)' 'MLIRFEVANFRSILTPVELSMVAVDRDRQEARPVANLGESLLPVAAVFGPNASGKSNVVAALAWLQMLAPESPSA' A
#
# COMPACT_ATOMS: atom_id res chain seq x y z
N MET A 1 -7.58 5.61 -3.95
CA MET A 1 -6.10 5.61 -3.98
C MET A 1 -5.57 4.96 -2.71
N LEU A 2 -4.55 4.10 -2.82
CA LEU A 2 -3.90 3.53 -1.63
C LEU A 2 -2.99 4.59 -1.01
N ILE A 3 -3.19 4.92 0.26
CA ILE A 3 -2.34 5.86 1.02
C ILE A 3 -1.31 5.07 1.81
N ARG A 4 -1.79 4.15 2.64
CA ARG A 4 -1.00 3.31 3.51
C ARG A 4 -1.72 2.00 3.75
N PHE A 5 -0.97 0.92 3.85
CA PHE A 5 -1.47 -0.42 4.15
C PHE A 5 -0.56 -1.05 5.20
N GLU A 6 -1.15 -1.59 6.26
CA GLU A 6 -0.42 -2.35 7.28
C GLU A 6 -1.03 -3.74 7.41
N VAL A 7 -0.16 -4.74 7.59
CA VAL A 7 -0.56 -6.11 7.83
C VAL A 7 0.34 -6.76 8.89
N ALA A 8 -0.27 -7.51 9.79
CA ALA A 8 0.40 -8.36 10.77
C ALA A 8 -0.34 -9.71 10.86
N ASN A 9 0.35 -10.74 11.36
CA ASN A 9 -0.20 -12.09 11.54
C ASN A 9 -0.99 -12.63 10.32
N PHE A 10 -0.46 -12.44 9.12
CA PHE A 10 -1.06 -12.89 7.88
C PHE A 10 -0.09 -13.80 7.13
N ARG A 11 -0.42 -15.10 7.06
CA ARG A 11 0.43 -16.13 6.44
C ARG A 11 1.86 -16.07 6.99
N SER A 12 2.85 -15.73 6.17
CA SER A 12 4.26 -15.63 6.58
C SER A 12 4.66 -14.29 7.20
N ILE A 13 3.73 -13.35 7.38
CA ILE A 13 3.99 -12.04 7.98
C ILE A 13 3.57 -12.10 9.45
N LEU A 14 4.55 -12.21 10.35
CA LEU A 14 4.28 -12.29 11.79
C LEU A 14 4.12 -10.90 12.41
N THR A 15 5.19 -10.10 12.34
CA THR A 15 5.20 -8.72 12.86
C THR A 15 4.54 -7.75 11.89
N PRO A 16 4.05 -6.59 12.35
CA PRO A 16 3.51 -5.56 11.48
C PRO A 16 4.50 -5.15 10.39
N VAL A 17 4.00 -5.06 9.15
CA VAL A 17 4.70 -4.52 7.99
C VAL A 17 3.80 -3.47 7.34
N GLU A 18 4.38 -2.32 7.02
CA GLU A 18 3.70 -1.20 6.39
C GLU A 18 4.19 -0.99 4.95
N LEU A 19 3.24 -0.80 4.02
CA LEU A 19 3.44 -0.21 2.71
C LEU A 19 2.84 1.20 2.71
N SER A 20 3.70 2.22 2.80
CA SER A 20 3.30 3.63 2.66
C SER A 20 3.52 4.12 1.23
N MET A 21 2.49 4.72 0.65
CA MET A 21 2.55 5.39 -0.65
C MET A 21 2.79 6.90 -0.51
N VAL A 22 2.97 7.41 0.72
CA VAL A 22 3.28 8.82 0.95
C VAL A 22 4.67 9.12 0.39
N ALA A 23 4.74 10.06 -0.55
CA ALA A 23 5.99 10.48 -1.16
C ALA A 23 6.82 11.26 -0.12
N VAL A 24 8.03 10.78 0.13
CA VAL A 24 9.01 11.49 0.97
C VAL A 24 9.51 12.73 0.23
N ASP A 25 9.92 12.56 -1.03
CA ASP A 25 10.33 13.65 -1.93
C ASP A 25 9.13 14.14 -2.74
N ARG A 26 8.55 15.27 -2.33
CA ARG A 26 7.32 15.82 -2.93
C ARG A 26 7.56 16.54 -4.27
N ASP A 27 8.81 16.83 -4.61
CA ASP A 27 9.26 17.56 -5.79
C ASP A 27 9.52 16.65 -7.01
N ARG A 28 9.49 15.33 -6.84
CA ARG A 28 9.61 14.37 -7.93
C ARG A 28 8.44 14.47 -8.90
N GLN A 29 8.72 14.33 -10.19
CA GLN A 29 7.71 14.41 -11.26
C GLN A 29 6.58 13.37 -11.10
N GLU A 30 6.89 12.22 -10.51
CA GLU A 30 5.94 11.13 -10.31
C GLU A 30 5.02 11.35 -9.12
N ALA A 31 5.42 12.18 -8.15
CA ALA A 31 4.66 12.44 -6.95
C ALA A 31 3.35 13.18 -7.29
N ARG A 32 2.23 12.65 -6.84
CA ARG A 32 0.89 13.19 -7.13
C ARG A 32 0.34 13.89 -5.90
N PRO A 33 0.20 15.23 -5.88
CA PRO A 33 -0.37 15.94 -4.75
C PRO A 33 -1.85 15.57 -4.56
N VAL A 34 -2.24 15.31 -3.33
CA VAL A 34 -3.60 14.99 -2.91
C VAL A 34 -4.06 16.06 -1.94
N ALA A 35 -4.75 17.07 -2.46
CA ALA A 35 -5.02 18.32 -1.75
C ALA A 35 -5.74 18.14 -0.42
N ASN A 36 -6.72 17.22 -0.35
CA ASN A 36 -7.47 16.92 0.87
C ASN A 36 -6.67 16.17 1.94
N LEU A 37 -5.50 15.62 1.60
CA LEU A 37 -4.59 14.96 2.54
C LEU A 37 -3.41 15.84 2.95
N GLY A 38 -3.12 16.92 2.21
CA GLY A 38 -1.89 17.71 2.42
C GLY A 38 -0.60 16.94 2.10
N GLU A 39 -0.73 15.81 1.41
CA GLU A 39 0.35 14.87 1.08
C GLU A 39 0.46 14.68 -0.43
N SER A 40 1.66 14.28 -0.88
CA SER A 40 1.86 13.75 -2.23
C SER A 40 1.97 12.24 -2.16
N LEU A 41 1.34 11.51 -3.08
CA LEU A 41 1.40 10.06 -3.13
C LEU A 41 2.18 9.56 -4.35
N LEU A 42 2.87 8.43 -4.19
CA LEU A 42 3.48 7.70 -5.28
C LEU A 42 2.41 6.87 -6.01
N PRO A 43 2.35 6.93 -7.35
CA PRO A 43 1.33 6.20 -8.12
C PRO A 43 1.68 4.72 -8.31
N VAL A 44 2.96 4.35 -8.14
CA VAL A 44 3.48 3.01 -8.40
C VAL A 44 4.49 2.64 -7.32
N ALA A 45 4.44 1.39 -6.86
CA ALA A 45 5.45 0.80 -6.00
C ALA A 45 5.82 -0.60 -6.52
N ALA A 46 7.05 -1.02 -6.23
CA ALA A 46 7.53 -2.35 -6.56
C ALA A 46 8.05 -3.04 -5.29
N VAL A 47 7.69 -4.30 -5.11
CA VAL A 47 8.06 -5.11 -3.94
C VAL A 47 9.09 -6.16 -4.38
N PHE A 48 10.35 -5.99 -3.96
CA PHE A 48 11.46 -6.87 -4.30
C PHE A 48 11.96 -7.68 -3.10
N GLY A 49 12.68 -8.77 -3.36
CA GLY A 49 13.26 -9.63 -2.33
C GLY A 49 13.45 -11.08 -2.78
N PRO A 50 14.19 -11.90 -2.00
CA PRO A 50 14.48 -13.31 -2.32
C PRO A 50 13.23 -14.18 -2.47
N ASN A 51 13.39 -15.39 -3.03
CA ASN A 51 12.32 -16.38 -3.03
C ASN A 51 11.86 -16.71 -1.60
N ALA A 52 10.56 -17.00 -1.44
CA ALA A 52 9.91 -17.26 -0.15
C ALA A 52 9.96 -16.11 0.88
N SER A 53 10.43 -14.91 0.53
CA SER A 53 10.50 -13.77 1.47
C SER A 53 9.14 -13.12 1.82
N GLY A 54 8.01 -13.68 1.38
CA GLY A 54 6.68 -13.17 1.71
C GLY A 54 6.10 -12.09 0.79
N LYS A 55 6.75 -11.72 -0.32
CA LYS A 55 6.27 -10.68 -1.26
C LYS A 55 4.82 -10.92 -1.73
N SER A 56 4.53 -12.13 -2.20
CA SER A 56 3.18 -12.52 -2.64
C SER A 56 2.16 -12.51 -1.50
N ASN A 57 2.60 -12.63 -0.23
CA ASN A 57 1.72 -12.54 0.92
C ASN A 57 1.33 -11.10 1.24
N VAL A 58 2.19 -10.10 0.97
CA VAL A 58 1.81 -8.67 1.05
C VAL A 58 0.70 -8.35 0.06
N VAL A 59 0.86 -8.79 -1.20
CA VAL A 59 -0.17 -8.60 -2.24
C VAL A 59 -1.46 -9.35 -1.90
N ALA A 60 -1.36 -10.58 -1.41
CA ALA A 60 -2.54 -11.36 -1.00
C ALA A 60 -3.29 -10.72 0.18
N ALA A 61 -2.58 -10.11 1.14
CA ALA A 61 -3.20 -9.40 2.25
C ALA A 61 -3.93 -8.15 1.77
N LEU A 62 -3.34 -7.38 0.84
CA LEU A 62 -3.99 -6.22 0.23
C LEU A 62 -5.25 -6.62 -0.54
N ALA A 63 -5.19 -7.70 -1.33
CA ALA A 63 -6.35 -8.23 -2.06
C ALA A 63 -7.46 -8.72 -1.11
N TRP A 64 -7.08 -9.37 -0.01
CA TRP A 64 -8.04 -9.79 1.03
C TRP A 64 -8.74 -8.60 1.67
N LEU A 65 -8.02 -7.51 1.96
CA LEU A 65 -8.62 -6.27 2.47
C LEU A 65 -9.61 -5.66 1.47
N GLN A 66 -9.28 -5.65 0.17
CA GLN A 66 -10.17 -5.15 -0.87
C GLN A 66 -11.48 -5.96 -0.98
N MET A 67 -11.42 -7.28 -0.77
CA MET A 67 -12.62 -8.12 -0.75
C MET A 67 -13.54 -7.85 0.45
N LEU A 68 -12.99 -7.39 1.57
CA LEU A 68 -13.76 -7.06 2.77
C LEU A 68 -14.28 -5.62 2.77
N ALA A 69 -13.63 -4.74 2.03
CA ALA A 69 -14.04 -3.36 1.95
C ALA A 69 -15.47 -3.31 1.36
N PRO A 70 -16.42 -2.64 2.02
CA PRO A 70 -17.72 -2.39 1.40
C PRO A 70 -17.51 -1.63 0.09
N GLU A 71 -18.35 -1.92 -0.91
CA GLU A 71 -18.44 -1.13 -2.13
C GLU A 71 -18.40 0.35 -1.75
N SER A 72 -17.43 1.09 -2.30
CA SER A 72 -17.38 2.53 -2.07
C SER A 72 -18.68 3.13 -2.60
N PRO A 73 -19.34 4.05 -1.87
CA PRO A 73 -20.53 4.71 -2.40
C PRO A 73 -20.18 5.30 -3.77
N SER A 74 -20.96 4.95 -4.79
CA SER A 74 -20.82 5.52 -6.12
C SER A 74 -20.92 7.04 -5.99
N ALA A 75 -19.88 7.75 -6.40
CA ALA A 75 -19.89 9.21 -6.53
C ALA A 75 -20.89 9.65 -7.60
#